data_AF-A0A0Q7VEG2-F1
#
_entry.id   AF-A0A0Q7VEG2-F1
#
_cell.length_a   1.000
_cell.length_b   1.000
_cell.length_c   1.000
_cell.angle_alpha   90.00
_cell.angle_beta   90.00
_cell.angle_gamma   90.00
#
_symmetry.space_group_name_H-M   'P 1'
#
loop_
_entity.id
_entity.type
_entity.pdbx_description
1 polymer ?
#
loop_
_entity_poly.entity_id
_entity_poly.type
_entity_poly.pdbx_seq_one_letter_code
_entity_poly.pdbx_strand_id
1 'polypeptide(L)' 'MRNAKDCLARASEMERQAGACDAGSLATELLSMAQTWRYLAQQALWQDAFIAQTLQDFDLK' A
#
# COMPACT_ATOMS: atom_id res chain seq x y z
N MET A 1 -0.47 -6.88 -10.42
CA MET A 1 -0.56 -6.59 -8.97
C MET A 1 0.14 -5.27 -8.73
N ARG A 2 -0.43 -4.35 -7.94
CA ARG A 2 0.25 -3.10 -7.53
C ARG A 2 1.40 -3.46 -6.59
N ASN A 3 2.54 -2.78 -6.71
CA ASN A 3 3.68 -2.98 -5.80
C ASN A 3 3.34 -2.44 -4.39
N ALA A 4 4.13 -2.82 -3.39
CA ALA A 4 3.93 -2.41 -2.01
C ALA A 4 3.92 -0.88 -1.84
N LYS A 5 4.75 -0.18 -2.62
CA LYS A 5 4.82 1.29 -2.62
C LYS A 5 3.48 1.93 -3.01
N ASP A 6 2.85 1.46 -4.08
CA ASP A 6 1.56 1.96 -4.55
C ASP A 6 0.44 1.68 -3.54
N CYS A 7 0.46 0.50 -2.92
CA CYS A 7 -0.48 0.14 -1.86
C CYS A 7 -0.31 1.05 -0.63
N LEU A 8 0.92 1.32 -0.19
CA LEU A 8 1.19 2.24 0.92
C LEU A 8 0.77 3.68 0.60
N ALA A 9 1.03 4.16 -0.62
CA ALA A 9 0.61 5.50 -1.04
C ALA A 9 -0.92 5.66 -0.95
N ARG A 10 -1.67 4.61 -1.32
CA ARG A 10 -3.13 4.60 -1.17
C ARG A 10 -3.59 4.55 0.28
N ALA A 11 -2.93 3.77 1.14
CA ALA A 11 -3.23 3.78 2.58
C ALA A 11 -3.07 5.17 3.19
N SER A 12 -1.95 5.84 2.91
CA SER A 12 -1.67 7.19 3.40
C SER A 12 -2.68 8.23 2.91
N GLU A 13 -3.12 8.12 1.65
CA GLU A 13 -4.15 9.02 1.11
C GLU A 13 -5.50 8.84 1.82
N MET A 14 -5.91 7.60 2.10
CA MET A 14 -7.15 7.32 2.82
C MET A 14 -7.10 7.86 4.26
N GLU A 15 -5.95 7.74 4.93
CA GLU A 15 -5.75 8.33 6.28
C GLU A 15 -5.80 9.85 6.27
N ARG A 16 -5.19 10.47 5.25
CA ARG A 16 -5.25 11.93 5.07
C ARG A 16 -6.69 12.40 4.86
N GLN A 17 -7.46 11.68 4.05
CA GLN A 17 -8.87 11.98 3.83
C GLN A 17 -9.70 11.78 5.10
N ALA A 18 -9.43 10.72 5.87
CA ALA A 18 -10.10 10.48 7.14
C ALA A 18 -9.84 11.61 8.14
N GLY A 19 -8.60 12.09 8.25
CA GLY A 19 -8.24 13.20 9.13
C GLY A 19 -8.83 14.56 8.73
N ALA A 20 -9.23 14.72 7.47
CA ALA A 20 -9.89 15.91 6.94
C ALA A 20 -11.44 15.77 6.90
N CYS A 21 -11.98 14.66 7.37
CA CYS A 21 -13.41 14.35 7.27
C CYS A 21 -14.14 14.74 8.55
N ASP A 22 -15.14 15.62 8.45
CA ASP A 22 -15.99 16.01 9.59
C ASP A 22 -17.04 14.94 9.94
N ALA A 23 -17.30 13.99 9.03
CA ALA A 23 -18.25 12.91 9.23
C ALA A 23 -17.54 11.68 9.84
N GLY A 24 -17.77 11.43 11.14
CA GLY A 24 -17.09 10.37 11.88
C GLY A 24 -17.28 8.95 11.32
N SER A 25 -18.44 8.63 10.73
CA SER A 25 -18.67 7.32 10.09
C SER A 25 -17.80 7.14 8.84
N LEU A 26 -17.76 8.16 7.98
CA LEU A 26 -16.94 8.15 6.77
C LEU A 26 -15.44 8.13 7.10
N ALA A 27 -15.01 8.85 8.12
CA ALA A 27 -13.64 8.79 8.62
C ALA A 27 -13.27 7.37 9.06
N THR A 28 -14.18 6.67 9.75
CA THR A 28 -13.97 5.28 10.18
C THR A 28 -13.86 4.32 9.00
N GLU A 29 -14.71 4.47 7.98
CA GLU A 29 -14.65 3.67 6.75
C GLU A 29 -13.32 3.89 6.00
N LEU A 30 -12.88 5.14 5.86
CA LEU A 30 -11.62 5.49 5.24
C LEU A 30 -10.42 4.88 5.98
N LEU A 31 -10.42 4.87 7.31
CA LEU A 31 -9.38 4.22 8.11
C LEU A 31 -9.39 2.69 7.93
N SER A 32 -10.57 2.07 7.85
CA SER A 32 -10.70 0.63 7.56
C SER A 32 -10.15 0.28 6.16
N MET A 33 -10.44 1.11 5.16
CA MET A 33 -9.87 0.98 3.83
C MET A 33 -8.34 1.16 3.84
N ALA A 34 -7.81 2.12 4.61
CA ALA A 34 -6.38 2.30 4.76
C ALA A 34 -5.68 1.06 5.33
N GLN A 35 -6.28 0.41 6.33
CA GLN A 35 -5.77 -0.85 6.88
C GLN A 35 -5.75 -1.97 5.83
N THR A 36 -6.79 -2.08 5.02
CA THR A 36 -6.83 -3.03 3.90
C THR A 36 -5.67 -2.78 2.92
N TRP A 37 -5.40 -1.52 2.57
CA TRP A 37 -4.27 -1.17 1.71
C TRP A 37 -2.91 -1.49 2.33
N ARG A 38 -2.75 -1.31 3.65
CA ARG A 38 -1.51 -1.73 4.34
C ARG A 38 -1.32 -3.24 4.33
N TYR A 39 -2.40 -3.99 4.53
CA TYR A 39 -2.35 -5.44 4.45
C TYR A 39 -1.93 -5.91 3.05
N LEU A 40 -2.52 -5.33 2.00
CA LEU A 40 -2.12 -5.62 0.62
C LEU A 40 -0.66 -5.22 0.34
N ALA A 41 -0.18 -4.11 0.92
CA ALA A 41 1.22 -3.71 0.79
C ALA A 41 2.15 -4.77 1.40
N GLN A 42 1.82 -5.30 2.59
CA GLN A 42 2.60 -6.36 3.23
C GLN A 42 2.67 -7.63 2.37
N GLN A 43 1.56 -8.02 1.73
CA GLN A 43 1.56 -9.14 0.81
C GLN A 43 2.40 -8.87 -0.45
N ALA A 44 2.37 -7.63 -0.97
CA ALA A 44 3.13 -7.22 -2.14
C ALA A 44 4.65 -7.12 -1.88
N LEU A 45 5.09 -6.95 -0.62
CA LEU A 45 6.52 -6.85 -0.28
C LEU A 45 7.32 -8.06 -0.78
N TRP A 46 6.77 -9.27 -0.68
CA TRP A 46 7.45 -10.47 -1.17
C TRP A 46 7.60 -10.43 -2.69
N GLN A 47 6.55 -10.02 -3.41
CA GLN A 47 6.58 -9.92 -4.86
C GLN A 47 7.59 -8.87 -5.33
N ASP A 48 7.63 -7.71 -4.67
CA ASP A 48 8.56 -6.63 -4.97
C ASP A 48 10.01 -7.07 -4.73
N ALA A 49 10.28 -7.75 -3.62
CA ALA A 49 11.61 -8.26 -3.31
C ALA A 49 12.08 -9.30 -4.33
N PHE A 50 11.19 -10.21 -4.74
CA PHE A 50 11.49 -11.22 -5.75
C PHE A 50 11.80 -10.59 -7.12
N ILE A 51 10.99 -9.61 -7.54
CA ILE A 51 11.22 -8.89 -8.81
C ILE A 51 12.56 -8.14 -8.77
N ALA A 52 12.85 -7.45 -7.66
CA ALA A 52 14.10 -6.70 -7.50
C ALA A 52 15.34 -7.62 -7.58
N GLN A 53 15.29 -8.78 -6.91
CA GLN A 53 16.35 -9.78 -6.97
C GLN A 53 16.50 -10.37 -8.38
N THR A 54 15.38 -10.70 -9.04
CA THR A 54 15.38 -11.21 -10.41
C THR A 54 16.03 -10.22 -11.38
N LEU A 55 15.69 -8.93 -11.29
CA LEU A 55 16.31 -7.89 -12.12
C LEU A 55 17.83 -7.78 -11.88
N GLN A 56 18.25 -7.83 -10.62
CA GLN A 56 19.68 -7.80 -10.26
C GLN A 56 20.45 -9.00 -10.84
N ASP A 57 19.86 -10.19 -10.83
CA ASP A 57 20.46 -11.40 -11.39
C ASP A 57 20.57 -11.36 -12.92
N PHE A 58 19.69 -10.63 -13.60
CA PHE A 58 19.77 -10.40 -15.05
C PHE A 58 20.83 -9.37 -15.42
N ASP A 59 20.99 -8.30 -14.64
CA ASP A 59 22.03 -7.27 -14.91
C ASP A 59 23.46 -7.77 -14.67
N LEU A 60 23.63 -8.87 -13.93
CA LEU A 60 24.93 -9.49 -13.62
C LEU A 60 25.40 -10.53 -14.65
N LYS A 61 24.61 -10.83 -15.69
CA LYS A 61 24.91 -11.82 -16.75
C LYS A 61 25.16 -11.16 -18.09
#